data_AF-A0A0C1HDN5-F1
#
_entry.id   AF-A0A0C1HDN5-F1
#
_cell.length_a   1.000
_cell.length_b   1.000
_cell.length_c   1.000
_cell.angle_alpha   90.00
_cell.angle_beta   90.00
_cell.angle_gamma   90.00
#
_symmetry.space_group_name_H-M   'P 1'
#
loop_
_entity.id
_entity.type
_entity.pdbx_description
1 polymer ?
#
loop_
_entity_poly.entity_id
_entity_poly.type
_entity_poly.pdbx_seq_one_letter_code
_entity_poly.pdbx_strand_id
1 'polypeptide(L)'
;MGKFMIIEQDLKKIFQKLDHDQVLHLQLNENELGIKVFDGASKIFLTTRVYKGDNFIPKSVRNGIARKAPWSRASIKTFLSVNENQYHVDLNYLGLLQQMNAQSFALLMEDFASLAYGWRVYLDEQDQNDLIHVRV
;
A
#
# COMPACT_ATOMS: atom_id res chain seq x y z
N MET A 1 18.23 -1.87 -1.70
CA MET A 1 17.65 -0.52 -1.91
C MET A 1 17.15 -0.46 -3.36
N GLY A 2 15.88 -0.80 -3.59
CA GLY A 2 15.28 -0.73 -4.92
C GLY A 2 14.51 0.58 -5.05
N LYS A 3 15.02 1.53 -5.84
CA LYS A 3 14.33 2.78 -6.10
C LYS A 3 13.13 2.48 -7.00
N PHE A 4 11.93 2.80 -6.53
CA PHE A 4 10.72 2.75 -7.33
C PHE A 4 10.85 3.82 -8.41
N MET A 5 11.01 3.42 -9.67
CA MET A 5 11.09 4.37 -10.79
C MET A 5 10.05 3.98 -11.82
N ILE A 6 8.89 4.63 -11.76
CA ILE A 6 7.87 4.52 -12.78
C ILE A 6 8.26 5.46 -13.93
N ILE A 7 8.33 4.92 -15.15
CA ILE A 7 8.67 5.69 -16.36
C ILE A 7 7.37 6.17 -17.03
N GLU A 8 7.40 7.29 -17.74
CA GLU A 8 6.24 7.91 -18.40
C GLU A 8 5.47 6.96 -19.35
N GLN A 9 6.17 6.03 -20.01
CA GLN A 9 5.54 5.02 -20.86
C GLN A 9 4.74 3.99 -20.06
N ASP A 10 5.18 3.66 -18.84
CA ASP A 10 4.45 2.76 -17.94
C ASP A 10 3.19 3.44 -17.41
N LEU A 11 3.27 4.74 -17.13
CA LEU A 11 2.10 5.55 -16.78
C LEU A 11 1.04 5.53 -17.87
N LYS A 12 1.43 5.75 -19.14
CA LYS A 12 0.47 5.71 -20.26
C LYS A 12 -0.23 4.36 -20.37
N LYS A 13 0.49 3.25 -20.22
CA LYS A 13 -0.10 1.90 -20.22
C LYS A 13 -1.04 1.67 -19.03
N ILE A 14 -0.68 2.18 -17.85
CA ILE A 14 -1.52 2.12 -16.65
C ILE A 14 -2.83 2.87 -16.89
N PHE A 15 -2.76 4.12 -17.38
CA PHE A 15 -3.95 4.92 -17.66
C PHE A 15 -4.84 4.29 -18.74
N GLN A 16 -4.25 3.77 -19.82
CA GLN A 16 -5.02 3.09 -20.88
C GLN A 16 -5.76 1.85 -20.36
N LYS A 17 -5.12 1.04 -19.51
CA LYS A 17 -5.78 -0.13 -18.91
C LYS A 17 -6.86 0.27 -17.92
N LEU A 18 -6.64 1.32 -17.13
CA LEU A 18 -7.64 1.81 -16.17
C LEU A 18 -8.86 2.43 -16.84
N ASP A 19 -8.70 3.06 -18.02
CA ASP A 19 -9.82 3.59 -18.81
C ASP A 19 -10.75 2.48 -19.31
N HIS A 20 -10.18 1.32 -19.67
CA HIS A 20 -10.94 0.18 -20.19
C HIS A 20 -11.50 -0.73 -19.08
N ASP A 21 -10.65 -1.14 -18.13
CA ASP A 21 -10.97 -2.22 -17.18
C ASP A 21 -11.37 -1.70 -15.80
N GLN A 22 -11.19 -0.40 -15.51
CA GLN A 22 -11.43 0.27 -14.22
C GLN A 22 -10.63 -0.31 -13.04
N VAL A 23 -9.99 -1.47 -13.19
CA VAL A 23 -9.21 -2.17 -12.19
C VAL A 23 -7.94 -2.68 -12.85
N LEU A 24 -6.81 -2.38 -12.23
CA LEU A 24 -5.50 -2.84 -12.65
C LEU A 24 -4.75 -3.39 -11.45
N HIS A 25 -4.35 -4.65 -11.54
CA HIS A 25 -3.45 -5.27 -10.58
C HIS A 25 -2.04 -5.28 -11.17
N LEU A 26 -1.10 -4.64 -10.47
CA LEU A 26 0.31 -4.62 -10.83
C LEU A 26 1.08 -5.48 -9.83
N GLN A 27 1.83 -6.46 -10.34
CA GLN A 27 2.81 -7.18 -9.53
C GLN A 27 4.10 -6.38 -9.47
N LEU A 28 4.56 -6.09 -8.26
CA LEU A 28 5.77 -5.33 -7.98
C LEU A 28 6.62 -6.13 -6.99
N ASN A 29 7.60 -6.85 -7.53
CA ASN A 29 8.36 -7.86 -6.80
C ASN A 29 7.41 -8.95 -6.24
N GLU A 30 7.52 -9.26 -4.95
CA GLU A 30 6.62 -10.20 -4.24
C GLU A 30 5.32 -9.53 -3.74
N ASN A 31 5.13 -8.24 -4.01
CA ASN A 31 3.99 -7.48 -3.52
C ASN A 31 3.04 -7.12 -4.65
N GLU A 32 1.75 -7.32 -4.40
CA GLU A 32 0.70 -6.89 -5.29
C GLU A 32 0.28 -5.45 -4.95
N LEU A 33 0.26 -4.59 -5.96
CA LEU A 33 -0.36 -3.28 -5.92
C LEU A 33 -1.66 -3.35 -6.72
N GLY A 34 -2.78 -3.18 -6.02
CA GLY A 34 -4.07 -2.98 -6.64
C GLY A 34 -4.29 -1.49 -6.91
N ILE A 35 -4.62 -1.16 -8.15
CA ILE A 35 -5.09 0.17 -8.56
C ILE A 35 -6.52 0.00 -9.06
N LYS A 36 -7.44 0.78 -8.50
CA LYS A 36 -8.84 0.81 -8.93
C LYS A 36 -9.26 2.23 -9.21
N VAL A 37 -9.96 2.41 -10.31
CA VAL A 37 -10.53 3.68 -10.75
C VAL A 37 -12.03 3.49 -10.87
N PHE A 38 -12.80 4.41 -10.31
CA PHE A 38 -14.26 4.30 -10.28
C PHE A 38 -14.92 5.67 -10.30
N ASP A 39 -16.26 5.70 -10.26
CA ASP A 39 -17.06 6.91 -10.38
C ASP A 39 -16.72 7.69 -11.68
N GLY A 40 -16.72 6.99 -12.83
CA GLY A 40 -16.44 7.61 -14.14
C GLY A 40 -15.02 8.17 -14.24
N ALA A 41 -14.03 7.45 -13.72
CA ALA A 41 -12.64 7.87 -13.64
C ALA A 41 -12.37 9.14 -12.82
N SER A 42 -13.26 9.46 -11.87
CA SER A 42 -13.07 10.60 -10.97
C SER A 42 -12.27 10.28 -9.71
N LYS A 43 -12.26 9.01 -9.28
CA LYS A 43 -11.56 8.56 -8.07
C LYS A 43 -10.57 7.46 -8.37
N ILE A 44 -9.52 7.44 -7.55
CA ILE A 44 -8.54 6.37 -7.55
C ILE A 44 -8.38 5.79 -6.16
N PHE A 45 -8.30 4.48 -6.11
CA PHE A 45 -7.99 3.69 -4.95
C PHE A 45 -6.71 2.89 -5.20
N LEU A 46 -5.74 3.04 -4.30
CA LEU A 46 -4.52 2.24 -4.29
C LEU A 46 -4.56 1.34 -3.07
N THR A 47 -4.17 0.09 -3.24
CA THR A 47 -4.07 -0.87 -2.14
C THR A 47 -2.84 -1.76 -2.33
N THR A 48 -2.17 -2.07 -1.23
CA THR A 48 -1.10 -3.05 -1.24
C THR A 48 -0.97 -3.72 0.12
N ARG A 49 -0.62 -5.01 0.11
CA ARG A 49 -0.38 -5.75 1.35
C ARG A 49 0.90 -5.25 2.02
N VAL A 50 0.80 -4.95 3.30
CA VAL A 50 1.93 -4.51 4.13
C VAL A 50 2.27 -5.46 5.28
N TYR A 51 1.42 -6.45 5.52
CA TYR A 51 1.70 -7.55 6.45
C TYR A 51 0.91 -8.80 6.04
N LYS A 52 1.50 -9.98 6.20
CA LYS A 52 0.84 -11.28 6.01
C LYS A 52 1.22 -12.19 7.17
N GLY A 53 0.25 -12.54 8.00
CA GLY A 53 0.39 -13.58 9.00
C GLY A 53 0.15 -14.96 8.39
N ASP A 54 0.69 -16.00 9.05
CA ASP A 54 0.53 -17.38 8.58
C ASP A 54 -0.86 -17.93 8.86
N ASN A 55 -1.41 -17.67 10.06
CA ASN A 55 -2.76 -18.12 10.49
C ASN A 55 -3.43 -17.20 11.54
N PHE A 56 -2.77 -16.11 11.91
CA PHE A 56 -3.31 -15.09 12.81
C PHE A 56 -2.52 -13.79 12.62
N ILE A 57 -3.07 -12.69 13.14
CA ILE A 57 -2.36 -11.40 13.19
C ILE A 57 -1.97 -11.16 14.66
N PRO A 58 -0.67 -11.10 14.99
CA PRO A 58 -0.17 -10.91 16.35
C PRO A 58 -0.69 -9.66 17.03
N LYS A 59 -0.70 -9.67 18.37
CA LYS A 59 -1.17 -8.52 19.15
C LYS A 59 -0.23 -7.33 19.00
N SER A 60 1.08 -7.54 18.87
CA SER A 60 2.05 -6.47 18.59
C SER A 60 1.74 -5.76 17.27
N VAL A 61 1.46 -6.52 16.22
CA VAL A 61 1.09 -6.01 14.89
C VAL A 61 -0.20 -5.19 14.98
N ARG A 62 -1.23 -5.70 15.67
CA ARG A 62 -2.50 -4.99 15.92
C ARG A 62 -2.29 -3.67 16.68
N ASN A 63 -1.46 -3.70 17.71
CA ASN A 63 -1.12 -2.49 18.47
C ASN A 63 -0.29 -1.51 17.62
N GLY A 64 0.56 -2.02 16.73
CA GLY A 64 1.38 -1.24 15.82
C GLY A 64 0.56 -0.46 14.81
N ILE A 65 -0.44 -1.10 14.18
CA ILE A 65 -1.31 -0.44 13.19
C ILE A 65 -2.30 0.56 13.80
N ALA A 66 -2.58 0.45 15.11
CA ALA A 66 -3.41 1.43 15.83
C ALA A 66 -2.66 2.75 16.11
N ARG A 67 -1.33 2.76 15.96
CA ARG A 67 -0.49 3.95 16.17
C ARG A 67 -0.29 4.70 14.86
N LYS A 68 -0.11 6.03 14.96
CA LYS A 68 0.32 6.84 13.82
C LYS A 68 1.75 6.44 13.43
N ALA A 69 1.99 6.13 12.16
CA ALA A 69 3.31 5.81 11.64
C ALA A 69 4.31 6.95 11.94
N PRO A 70 5.33 6.74 12.80
CA PRO A 70 6.30 7.77 13.17
C PRO A 70 7.20 8.20 11.99
N TRP A 71 7.35 7.37 10.95
CA TRP A 71 8.07 7.69 9.72
C TRP A 71 7.24 8.44 8.68
N SER A 72 5.96 8.74 8.96
CA SER A 72 5.06 9.40 8.01
C SER A 72 5.40 10.89 7.87
N ARG A 73 6.31 11.23 6.94
CA ARG A 73 6.41 12.58 6.33
C ARG A 73 5.60 12.70 5.04
N ALA A 74 4.82 11.67 4.69
CA ALA A 74 4.14 11.58 3.41
C ALA A 74 3.11 12.68 3.23
N SER A 75 3.01 13.20 2.00
CA SER A 75 2.06 14.25 1.61
C SER A 75 0.63 13.73 1.47
N ILE A 76 0.47 12.40 1.46
CA ILE A 76 -0.80 11.72 1.18
C ILE A 76 -1.44 11.13 2.44
N LYS A 77 -2.77 11.14 2.47
CA LYS A 77 -3.56 10.51 3.53
C LYS A 77 -3.86 9.06 3.15
N THR A 78 -3.41 8.12 3.98
CA THR A 78 -3.65 6.68 3.82
C THR A 78 -4.35 6.11 5.04
N PHE A 79 -4.86 4.88 4.92
CA PHE A 79 -5.45 4.14 6.02
C PHE A 79 -5.13 2.65 5.90
N LEU A 80 -5.10 1.95 7.03
CA LEU A 80 -4.87 0.51 7.09
C LEU A 80 -6.21 -0.22 7.20
N SER A 81 -6.33 -1.36 6.54
CA SER A 81 -7.44 -2.31 6.72
C SER A 81 -6.90 -3.66 7.14
N VAL A 82 -7.61 -4.30 8.08
CA VAL A 82 -7.28 -5.65 8.54
C VAL A 82 -8.27 -6.63 7.93
N ASN A 83 -7.74 -7.66 7.27
CA ASN A 83 -8.53 -8.78 6.77
C ASN A 83 -8.30 -9.98 7.68
N GLU A 84 -9.22 -10.19 8.62
CA GLU A 84 -9.15 -11.29 9.59
C GLU A 84 -9.31 -12.67 8.94
N ASN A 85 -10.03 -12.75 7.82
CA ASN A 85 -10.26 -14.03 7.13
C ASN A 85 -9.01 -14.54 6.41
N GLN A 86 -8.10 -13.63 6.04
CA GLN A 86 -6.88 -13.92 5.28
C GLN A 86 -5.62 -13.47 6.01
N TYR A 87 -5.74 -13.13 7.29
CA TYR A 87 -4.67 -12.76 8.21
C TYR A 87 -3.67 -11.73 7.66
N HIS A 88 -4.14 -10.72 6.94
CA HIS A 88 -3.27 -9.68 6.40
C HIS A 88 -3.72 -8.27 6.74
N VAL A 89 -2.77 -7.34 6.62
CA VAL A 89 -3.03 -5.90 6.69
C VAL A 89 -2.68 -5.27 5.35
N ASP A 90 -3.60 -4.47 4.83
CA ASP A 90 -3.41 -3.71 3.61
C ASP A 90 -3.30 -2.22 3.93
N LEU A 91 -2.41 -1.54 3.22
CA LEU A 91 -2.34 -0.09 3.15
C LEU A 91 -3.19 0.38 1.99
N ASN A 92 -4.03 1.38 2.24
CA ASN A 92 -4.97 1.90 1.26
C ASN A 92 -4.87 3.42 1.13
N TYR A 93 -5.10 3.90 -0.08
CA TYR A 93 -5.25 5.30 -0.43
C TYR A 93 -6.56 5.46 -1.21
N LEU A 94 -7.29 6.55 -0.93
CA LEU A 94 -8.44 6.97 -1.72
C LEU A 94 -8.31 8.47 -2.02
N GLY A 95 -8.35 8.82 -3.30
CA GLY A 95 -8.19 10.19 -3.76
C GLY A 95 -8.93 10.50 -5.06
N LEU A 96 -8.83 11.76 -5.49
CA LEU A 96 -9.42 12.25 -6.73
C LEU A 96 -8.44 12.11 -7.88
N LEU A 97 -8.85 11.44 -8.97
CA LEU A 97 -8.05 11.25 -10.18
C LEU A 97 -8.17 12.43 -11.15
N GLN A 98 -9.33 13.08 -11.23
CA GLN A 98 -9.62 14.17 -12.17
C GLN A 98 -8.65 15.36 -12.08
N GLN A 99 -7.99 15.55 -10.94
CA GLN A 99 -7.06 16.64 -10.70
C GLN A 99 -5.58 16.23 -10.89
N MET A 100 -5.33 14.95 -11.18
CA MET A 100 -3.97 14.42 -11.31
C MET A 100 -3.51 14.45 -12.76
N ASN A 101 -2.36 15.08 -12.99
CA ASN A 101 -1.56 14.87 -14.18
C ASN A 101 -0.54 13.72 -13.95
N ALA A 102 0.14 13.29 -15.02
CA ALA A 102 1.13 12.21 -14.96
C ALA A 102 2.20 12.42 -13.89
N GLN A 103 2.68 13.65 -13.69
CA GLN A 103 3.69 13.96 -12.69
C GLN A 103 3.16 13.80 -11.25
N SER A 104 1.98 14.37 -10.96
CA SER A 104 1.34 14.23 -9.64
C SER A 104 0.96 12.78 -9.33
N PHE A 105 0.57 12.01 -10.34
CA PHE A 105 0.32 10.58 -10.19
C PHE A 105 1.62 9.80 -9.91
N ALA A 106 2.72 10.12 -10.59
CA ALA A 106 4.01 9.50 -10.32
C ALA A 106 4.47 9.77 -8.86
N LEU A 107 4.33 11.01 -8.40
CA LEU A 107 4.63 11.39 -7.02
C LEU A 107 3.72 10.68 -6.01
N LEU A 108 2.42 10.56 -6.30
CA LEU A 108 1.50 9.76 -5.48
C LEU A 108 1.98 8.31 -5.35
N MET A 109 2.38 7.70 -6.47
CA MET A 109 2.86 6.32 -6.50
C MET A 109 4.15 6.14 -5.70
N GLU A 110 5.10 7.08 -5.79
CA GLU A 110 6.33 7.09 -5.01
C GLU A 110 6.06 7.24 -3.51
N ASP A 111 5.22 8.21 -3.12
CA ASP A 111 4.83 8.44 -1.73
C ASP A 111 4.12 7.22 -1.14
N PHE A 112 3.20 6.62 -1.90
CA PHE A 112 2.47 5.42 -1.50
C PHE A 112 3.40 4.22 -1.34
N ALA A 113 4.33 3.99 -2.28
CA ALA A 113 5.31 2.92 -2.20
C ALA A 113 6.26 3.09 -1.00
N SER A 114 6.71 4.31 -0.73
CA SER A 114 7.55 4.64 0.42
C SER A 114 6.84 4.36 1.75
N LEU A 115 5.56 4.76 1.87
CA LEU A 115 4.74 4.43 3.03
C LEU A 115 4.53 2.92 3.21
N ALA A 116 4.22 2.20 2.12
CA ALA A 116 4.04 0.77 2.15
C ALA A 116 5.30 0.04 2.62
N TYR A 117 6.47 0.47 2.16
CA TYR A 117 7.76 -0.04 2.62
C TYR A 117 7.98 0.20 4.12
N GLY A 118 7.75 1.43 4.60
CA GLY A 118 7.90 1.75 6.02
C GLY A 118 6.98 0.93 6.91
N TRP A 119 5.73 0.69 6.48
CA TRP A 119 4.81 -0.19 7.19
C TRP A 119 5.29 -1.64 7.24
N ARG A 120 5.77 -2.20 6.13
CA ARG A 120 6.29 -3.58 6.09
C ARG A 120 7.41 -3.78 7.11
N VAL A 121 8.44 -2.94 7.03
CA VAL A 121 9.59 -3.00 7.95
C VAL A 121 9.13 -2.90 9.40
N TYR A 122 8.27 -1.94 9.72
CA TYR A 122 7.80 -1.76 11.09
C TYR A 122 6.96 -2.95 11.60
N LEU A 123 6.05 -3.49 10.78
CA LEU A 123 5.19 -4.59 11.20
C LEU A 123 5.98 -5.90 11.30
N ASP A 124 6.97 -6.11 10.45
CA ASP A 124 7.91 -7.24 10.56
C ASP A 124 8.69 -7.16 11.88
N GLU A 125 9.17 -5.97 12.26
CA GLU A 125 9.82 -5.75 13.56
C GLU A 125 8.85 -6.00 14.75
N GLN A 126 7.59 -5.57 14.65
CA GLN A 126 6.60 -5.83 15.70
C GLN A 126 6.31 -7.32 15.85
N ASP A 127 6.18 -8.06 14.75
CA ASP A 127 5.94 -9.50 14.76
C ASP A 127 7.13 -10.27 15.37
N GLN A 128 8.36 -9.92 14.98
CA GLN A 128 9.57 -10.51 15.55
C GLN A 128 9.70 -10.29 17.06
N ASN A 129 9.26 -9.13 17.58
CA ASN A 129 9.29 -8.86 19.01
C ASN A 129 8.36 -9.82 19.78
N ASP A 130 7.22 -10.21 19.22
CA ASP A 130 6.35 -11.21 19.85
C ASP A 130 7.05 -12.59 19.90
N LEU A 131 7.77 -12.98 18.84
CA LEU A 131 8.51 -14.26 18.78
C LEU A 131 9.64 -14.38 19.83
N ILE A 132 10.26 -13.27 20.22
CA ILE A 132 11.30 -13.24 21.27
C ILE A 132 10.68 -13.48 22.66
N HIS A 133 9.44 -13.02 22.89
CA HIS A 133 8.76 -13.16 24.18
C HIS A 133 8.08 -14.51 24.40
N VAL A 134 7.96 -15.38 23.38
CA VAL A 134 7.37 -16.73 23.52
C VAL A 134 8.43 -17.80 23.86
N ARG A 135 9.74 -17.50 23.76
CA ARG A 135 10.81 -18.42 24.16
C ARG A 135 11.23 -18.21 25.63
N VAL A 136 10.34 -18.45 26.60
CA VAL A 136 10.69 -18.68 28.02
C VAL A 136 9.75 -19.71 28.63
#